data_AF-A0A0A9WCJ8-F1
#
_entry.id   AF-A0A0A9WCJ8-F1
#
_cell.length_a   1.000
_cell.length_b   1.000
_cell.length_c   1.000
_cell.angle_alpha   90.00
_cell.angle_beta   90.00
_cell.angle_gamma   90.00
#
_symmetry.space_group_name_H-M   'P 1'
#
loop_
_entity.id
_entity.type
_entity.pdbx_description
1 polymer ?
#
loop_
_entity_poly.entity_id
_entity_poly.type
_entity_poly.pdbx_seq_one_letter_code
_entity_poly.pdbx_strand_id
1 'polypeptide(L)'
;RYHFRIQHRPGKEHLNADGMSRRPCAEMGCKYCLRIEQKAAAIAEVCGVKLETTELHWREAQQSDPVTNKVMEWVTTAQRPPWEEVVSHDGDTKALWAAFNRLHITDGVLVRRWENDTGTKVCEQIVVPLQERKGVLTAA
;
A
#
# COMPACT_ATOMS: atom_id res chain seq x y z
N ARG A 1 -31.51 -5.02 -35.88
CA ARG A 1 -31.35 -3.55 -35.73
C ARG A 1 -32.28 -3.12 -34.60
N TYR A 2 -31.74 -2.78 -33.44
CA TYR A 2 -32.56 -2.44 -32.28
C TYR A 2 -32.92 -0.95 -32.32
N HIS A 3 -34.17 -0.65 -31.99
CA HIS A 3 -34.68 0.71 -31.92
C HIS A 3 -34.83 1.07 -30.44
N PHE A 4 -33.92 1.89 -29.93
CA PHE A 4 -34.03 2.44 -28.58
C PHE A 4 -34.52 3.88 -28.67
N ARG A 5 -35.30 4.31 -27.67
CA ARG A 5 -35.67 5.71 -27.48
C ARG A 5 -35.07 6.15 -26.16
N ILE A 6 -34.03 6.98 -26.23
CA ILE A 6 -33.40 7.54 -25.03
C ILE A 6 -34.28 8.70 -24.56
N GLN A 7 -34.77 8.60 -23.32
CA GLN A 7 -35.53 9.67 -22.68
C GLN A 7 -34.78 10.11 -21.42
N HIS A 8 -34.44 11.40 -21.36
CA HIS A 8 -33.87 12.01 -20.18
C HIS A 8 -34.98 12.31 -19.16
N ARG A 9 -34.79 11.87 -17.92
CA ARG A 9 -35.65 12.17 -16.78
C ARG A 9 -34.82 12.93 -15.73
N PRO A 10 -35.23 14.14 -15.32
CA PRO A 10 -34.53 14.89 -14.29
C PRO A 10 -34.44 14.10 -12.98
N GLY A 11 -33.31 14.21 -12.26
CA GLY A 11 -33.05 13.44 -11.03
C GLY A 11 -34.11 13.58 -9.93
N LYS A 12 -34.84 14.70 -9.88
CA LYS A 12 -35.99 14.90 -8.96
C LYS A 12 -37.09 13.85 -9.12
N GLU A 13 -37.27 13.32 -10.33
CA GLU A 13 -38.29 12.31 -10.65
C GLU A 13 -37.77 10.87 -10.50
N HIS A 14 -36.49 10.70 -10.16
CA HIS A 14 -35.83 9.41 -9.93
C HIS A 14 -35.70 9.10 -8.42
N LEU A 15 -36.80 9.20 -7.66
CA LEU A 15 -36.80 9.00 -6.20
C LEU A 15 -36.18 7.66 -5.76
N ASN A 16 -36.35 6.61 -6.55
CA ASN A 16 -35.91 5.25 -6.19
C ASN A 16 -34.43 4.99 -6.52
N ALA A 17 -33.85 5.75 -7.46
CA ALA A 17 -32.45 5.63 -7.88
C ALA A 17 -31.55 6.66 -7.16
N ASP A 18 -32.11 7.78 -6.72
CA ASP A 18 -31.43 8.91 -6.07
C ASP A 18 -31.45 8.82 -4.53
N GLY A 19 -31.89 7.68 -3.96
CA GLY A 19 -31.91 7.46 -2.52
C GLY A 19 -30.52 7.23 -1.89
N MET A 20 -29.53 6.80 -2.68
CA MET A 20 -28.17 6.49 -2.20
C MET A 20 -27.22 7.71 -2.22
N SER A 21 -27.53 8.73 -3.03
CA SER A 21 -26.80 10.01 -3.12
C SER A 21 -27.29 11.04 -2.12
N ARG A 22 -28.56 10.94 -1.68
CA ARG A 22 -29.13 11.83 -0.67
C ARG A 22 -28.62 11.45 0.71
N ARG A 23 -28.05 12.42 1.44
CA ARG A 23 -27.55 12.25 2.81
C ARG A 23 -28.41 13.00 3.85
N PRO A 24 -29.71 12.68 3.99
CA PRO A 24 -30.57 13.35 4.98
C PRO A 24 -30.08 13.11 6.42
N CYS A 25 -29.35 12.02 6.67
CA CYS A 25 -28.79 11.71 7.98
C CYS A 25 -27.64 12.66 8.40
N ALA A 26 -26.97 13.34 7.45
CA ALA A 26 -25.94 14.34 7.76
C ALA A 26 -26.57 15.59 8.39
N GLU A 27 -27.68 16.06 7.81
CA GLU A 27 -28.48 17.18 8.33
C GLU A 27 -29.08 16.86 9.71
N MET A 28 -29.42 15.59 9.94
CA MET A 28 -29.91 15.09 11.22
C MET A 28 -28.81 14.79 12.26
N GLY A 29 -27.54 15.07 11.97
CA GLY A 29 -26.44 14.89 12.93
C GLY A 29 -26.11 13.43 13.24
N CYS A 30 -26.21 12.52 12.27
CA CYS A 30 -25.88 11.11 12.45
C CYS A 30 -24.41 10.89 12.82
N LYS A 31 -24.17 10.46 14.06
CA LYS A 31 -22.82 10.20 14.61
C LYS A 31 -22.04 9.13 13.83
N TYR A 32 -22.72 8.14 13.26
CA TYR A 32 -22.08 7.06 12.49
C TYR A 32 -21.48 7.58 11.18
N CYS A 33 -22.30 8.27 10.38
CA CYS A 33 -21.85 8.84 9.11
C CYS A 33 -20.75 9.89 9.32
N LEU A 34 -20.92 10.77 10.32
CA LEU A 34 -19.89 11.77 10.66
C LEU A 34 -18.55 11.12 10.98
N ARG A 35 -18.54 10.01 11.74
CA ARG A 35 -17.31 9.29 12.08
C ARG A 35 -16.64 8.66 10.86
N ILE A 36 -17.41 8.09 9.95
CA ILE A 36 -16.88 7.52 8.70
C ILE A 36 -16.25 8.62 7.84
N GLU A 37 -16.90 9.77 7.75
CA GLU A 37 -16.39 10.90 6.98
C GLU A 37 -15.17 11.54 7.60
N GLN A 38 -15.16 11.72 8.92
CA GLN A 38 -13.97 12.17 9.63
C GLN A 38 -12.81 11.19 9.44
N LYS A 39 -13.08 9.89 9.42
CA LYS A 39 -12.07 8.86 9.13
C LYS A 39 -11.60 8.91 7.67
N ALA A 40 -12.48 9.21 6.72
CA ALA A 40 -12.14 9.35 5.30
C ALA A 40 -11.42 10.68 4.99
N ALA A 41 -11.75 11.75 5.71
CA ALA A 41 -11.15 13.08 5.59
C ALA A 41 -9.84 13.20 6.38
N ALA A 42 -9.63 12.35 7.39
CA ALA A 42 -8.34 12.19 8.02
C ALA A 42 -7.36 11.62 6.97
N ILE A 43 -6.55 12.50 6.40
CA ILE A 43 -5.37 12.09 5.64
C ILE A 43 -4.54 11.27 6.62
N ALA A 44 -4.49 9.95 6.43
CA ALA A 44 -3.55 9.12 7.16
C ALA A 44 -2.16 9.54 6.69
N GLU A 45 -1.54 10.48 7.40
CA GLU A 45 -0.13 10.73 7.23
C GLU A 45 0.59 9.45 7.63
N VAL A 46 1.21 8.79 6.65
CA VAL A 46 1.94 7.56 6.94
C VAL A 46 3.11 7.93 7.85
N CYS A 47 3.01 7.48 9.10
CA CYS A 47 4.07 7.58 10.09
C CYS A 47 5.22 6.68 9.63
N GLY A 48 6.21 7.28 8.96
CA GLY A 48 7.49 6.63 8.72
C GLY A 48 8.36 6.80 9.96
N VAL A 49 8.87 5.70 10.51
CA VAL A 49 9.90 5.77 11.55
C VAL A 49 11.20 6.21 10.88
N LYS A 50 11.71 7.38 11.27
CA LYS A 50 13.00 7.86 10.78
C LYS A 50 14.10 7.37 11.72
N LEU A 51 14.83 6.36 11.30
CA LEU A 51 15.97 5.82 12.03
C LEU A 51 17.25 6.51 11.55
N GLU A 52 18.03 7.03 12.49
CA GLU A 52 19.41 7.47 12.24
C GLU A 52 20.30 6.22 12.24
N THR A 53 20.51 5.63 11.08
CA THR A 53 21.36 4.44 10.91
C THR A 53 22.13 4.51 9.60
N THR A 54 23.32 3.95 9.58
CA THR A 54 24.19 3.92 8.40
C THR A 54 23.68 2.93 7.35
N GLU A 55 23.76 3.31 6.08
CA GLU A 55 23.37 2.46 4.94
C GLU A 55 24.10 1.11 4.93
N LEU A 56 25.34 1.09 5.43
CA LEU A 56 26.17 -0.12 5.53
C LEU A 56 25.55 -1.18 6.46
N HIS A 57 24.98 -0.76 7.59
CA HIS A 57 24.33 -1.67 8.52
C HIS A 57 23.12 -2.38 7.88
N TRP A 58 22.26 -1.62 7.19
CA TRP A 58 21.08 -2.18 6.52
C TRP A 58 21.45 -3.17 5.42
N ARG A 59 22.48 -2.84 4.64
CA ARG A 59 22.99 -3.71 3.59
C ARG A 59 23.44 -5.06 4.16
N GLU A 60 24.30 -5.05 5.18
CA GLU A 60 24.82 -6.27 5.80
C GLU A 60 23.70 -7.09 6.45
N ALA A 61 22.75 -6.43 7.11
CA ALA A 61 21.59 -7.08 7.71
C ALA A 61 20.69 -7.75 6.65
N GLN A 62 20.45 -7.09 5.52
CA GLN A 62 19.64 -7.64 4.43
C GLN A 62 20.32 -8.79 3.70
N GLN A 63 21.65 -8.74 3.53
CA GLN A 63 22.43 -9.83 2.93
C GLN A 63 22.46 -11.07 3.83
N SER A 64 22.44 -10.87 5.16
CA SER A 64 22.43 -11.97 6.13
C SER A 64 21.06 -12.63 6.29
N ASP A 65 19.97 -11.92 6.00
CA ASP A 65 18.60 -12.44 6.11
C ASP A 65 18.21 -13.25 4.85
N PRO A 66 17.80 -14.52 5.00
CA PRO A 66 17.51 -15.40 3.87
C PRO A 66 16.37 -14.92 2.96
N VAL A 67 15.41 -14.17 3.50
CA VAL A 67 14.25 -13.69 2.75
C VAL A 67 14.65 -12.45 1.95
N THR A 68 15.24 -11.44 2.59
CA THR A 68 15.64 -10.22 1.89
C THR A 68 16.77 -10.46 0.91
N ASN A 69 17.75 -11.31 1.22
CA ASN A 69 18.86 -11.61 0.31
C ASN A 69 18.38 -12.26 -1.00
N LYS A 70 17.45 -13.21 -0.90
CA LYS A 70 16.81 -13.84 -2.06
C LYS A 70 16.04 -12.83 -2.91
N VAL A 71 15.28 -11.95 -2.28
CA VAL A 71 14.53 -10.91 -3.00
C VAL A 71 15.49 -9.89 -3.64
N MET A 72 16.62 -9.58 -2.99
CA MET A 72 17.66 -8.74 -3.59
C MET A 72 18.23 -9.36 -4.86
N GLU A 73 18.43 -10.67 -4.91
CA GLU A 73 18.87 -11.36 -6.12
C GLU A 73 17.86 -11.17 -7.27
N TRP A 74 16.57 -11.36 -7.00
CA TRP A 74 15.50 -11.14 -7.98
C TRP A 74 15.45 -9.71 -8.50
N VAL A 75 15.60 -8.72 -7.62
CA VAL A 75 15.58 -7.30 -7.98
C VAL A 75 16.84 -6.92 -8.76
N THR A 76 18.01 -7.42 -8.35
CA THR A 76 19.30 -7.17 -9.02
C THR A 76 19.32 -7.75 -10.43
N THR A 77 18.80 -8.96 -10.60
CA THR A 77 18.70 -9.64 -11.90
C THR A 77 17.52 -9.15 -12.74
N ALA A 78 16.66 -8.31 -12.17
CA ALA A 78 15.37 -7.91 -12.74
C ALA A 78 14.48 -9.10 -13.16
N GLN A 79 14.63 -10.23 -12.47
CA GLN A 79 13.88 -11.46 -12.74
C GLN A 79 12.88 -11.70 -11.63
N ARG A 80 11.60 -11.52 -11.95
CA ARG A 80 10.51 -11.93 -11.08
C ARG A 80 10.21 -13.41 -11.33
N PRO A 81 10.43 -14.30 -10.35
CA PRO A 81 10.13 -15.71 -10.54
C PRO A 81 8.63 -15.94 -10.78
N PRO A 82 8.24 -17.01 -11.48
CA PRO A 82 6.85 -17.39 -11.65
C PRO A 82 6.21 -17.79 -10.32
N TRP A 83 4.88 -17.72 -10.23
CA TRP A 83 4.17 -17.94 -8.97
C TRP A 83 4.37 -19.37 -8.42
N GLU A 84 4.48 -20.35 -9.31
CA GLU A 84 4.67 -21.77 -9.02
C GLU A 84 5.94 -22.03 -8.20
N GLU A 85 6.99 -21.24 -8.41
CA GLU A 85 8.23 -21.32 -7.65
C GLU A 85 8.08 -20.70 -6.25
N VAL A 86 7.20 -19.70 -6.10
CA VAL A 86 7.09 -18.90 -4.87
C VAL A 86 6.00 -19.42 -3.92
N VAL A 87 5.04 -20.19 -4.42
CA VAL A 87 3.87 -20.64 -3.65
C VAL A 87 4.24 -21.40 -2.37
N SER A 88 5.33 -22.17 -2.39
CA SER A 88 5.83 -22.98 -1.28
C SER A 88 6.69 -22.21 -0.26
N HIS A 89 7.05 -20.96 -0.56
CA HIS A 89 7.85 -20.12 0.33
C HIS A 89 7.03 -19.61 1.54
N ASP A 90 7.71 -18.92 2.44
CA ASP A 90 7.10 -18.26 3.59
C ASP A 90 6.24 -17.03 3.18
N GLY A 91 5.48 -16.52 4.15
CA GLY A 91 4.58 -15.38 3.94
C GLY A 91 5.31 -14.08 3.58
N ASP A 92 6.50 -13.86 4.13
CA ASP A 92 7.27 -12.63 3.90
C ASP A 92 7.84 -12.61 2.48
N THR A 93 8.41 -13.74 2.03
CA THR A 93 8.87 -13.92 0.65
C THR A 93 7.73 -13.68 -0.34
N LYS A 94 6.54 -14.26 -0.09
CA LYS A 94 5.36 -14.06 -0.94
C LYS A 94 4.88 -12.61 -0.96
N ALA A 95 4.89 -11.93 0.19
CA ALA A 95 4.51 -10.53 0.29
C ALA A 95 5.47 -9.62 -0.51
N LEU A 96 6.78 -9.88 -0.41
CA LEU A 96 7.80 -9.15 -1.18
C LEU A 96 7.69 -9.46 -2.67
N TRP A 97 7.45 -10.72 -3.06
CA TRP A 97 7.21 -11.09 -4.46
C TRP A 97 5.98 -10.37 -5.06
N ALA A 98 4.89 -10.27 -4.30
CA ALA A 98 3.70 -9.53 -4.74
C ALA A 98 4.00 -8.02 -4.90
N ALA A 99 4.94 -7.50 -4.11
CA ALA A 99 5.39 -6.11 -4.17
C ALA A 99 6.54 -5.87 -5.16
N PHE A 100 7.01 -6.88 -5.92
CA PHE A 100 8.24 -6.84 -6.72
C PHE A 100 8.39 -5.57 -7.58
N ASN A 101 7.34 -5.14 -8.28
CA ASN A 101 7.38 -3.96 -9.15
C ASN A 101 7.63 -2.63 -8.41
N ARG A 102 7.50 -2.63 -7.08
CA ARG A 102 7.78 -1.48 -6.21
C ARG A 102 9.11 -1.61 -5.49
N LEU A 103 9.85 -2.70 -5.68
CA LEU A 103 11.12 -2.95 -5.04
C LEU A 103 12.26 -2.50 -5.94
N HIS A 104 13.27 -1.88 -5.35
CA HIS A 104 14.51 -1.50 -6.02
C HIS A 104 15.65 -1.42 -5.01
N ILE A 105 16.88 -1.34 -5.51
CA ILE A 105 18.08 -1.24 -4.68
C ILE A 105 18.60 0.19 -4.78
N THR A 106 18.71 0.85 -3.62
CA THR A 106 19.32 2.18 -3.47
C THR A 106 20.53 2.02 -2.56
N ASP A 107 21.72 2.41 -3.03
CA ASP A 107 22.99 2.29 -2.28
C ASP A 107 23.20 0.90 -1.66
N GLY A 108 22.86 -0.15 -2.42
CA GLY A 108 23.00 -1.55 -2.00
C GLY A 108 21.98 -2.00 -0.94
N VAL A 109 20.99 -1.19 -0.61
CA VAL A 109 19.89 -1.52 0.31
C VAL A 109 18.60 -1.76 -0.49
N LEU A 110 17.93 -2.87 -0.21
CA LEU A 110 16.60 -3.17 -0.73
C LEU A 110 15.58 -2.23 -0.11
N VAL A 111 14.97 -1.42 -0.95
CA VAL A 111 13.92 -0.47 -0.59
C VAL A 111 12.65 -0.76 -1.36
N ARG A 112 11.53 -0.28 -0.81
CA ARG A 112 10.20 -0.32 -1.41
C ARG A 112 9.73 1.09 -1.64
N ARG A 113 9.39 1.40 -2.89
CA ARG A 113 8.66 2.62 -3.25
C ARG A 113 7.25 2.56 -2.66
N TRP A 114 6.90 3.59 -1.90
CA TRP A 114 5.58 3.81 -1.35
C TRP A 114 4.99 5.11 -1.90
N GLU A 115 3.68 5.10 -2.16
CA GLU A 115 2.94 6.25 -2.63
C GLU A 115 1.66 6.40 -1.80
N ASN A 116 1.25 7.62 -1.53
CA ASN A 116 -0.03 7.88 -0.87
C ASN A 116 -1.21 7.70 -1.82
N ASP A 117 -2.42 7.57 -1.28
CA ASP A 117 -3.64 7.32 -2.06
C ASP A 117 -3.94 8.39 -3.11
N THR A 118 -3.44 9.61 -2.91
CA THR A 118 -3.58 10.73 -3.85
C THR A 118 -2.46 10.82 -4.88
N GLY A 119 -1.42 9.98 -4.80
CA GLY A 119 -0.24 10.01 -5.67
C GLY A 119 0.64 11.26 -5.53
N THR A 120 0.42 12.08 -4.51
CA THR A 120 1.13 13.36 -4.29
C THR A 120 2.41 13.21 -3.48
N LYS A 121 2.53 12.15 -2.67
CA LYS A 121 3.72 11.84 -1.89
C LYS A 121 4.26 10.49 -2.34
N VAL A 122 5.54 10.47 -2.70
CA VAL A 122 6.32 9.27 -2.98
C VAL A 122 7.47 9.24 -1.99
N CYS A 123 7.70 8.11 -1.31
CA CYS A 123 8.87 7.91 -0.48
C CYS A 123 9.41 6.48 -0.61
N GLU A 124 10.65 6.30 -0.19
CA GLU A 124 11.30 4.99 -0.14
C GLU A 124 11.29 4.46 1.29
N GLN A 125 10.96 3.18 1.44
CA GLN A 125 10.92 2.49 2.72
C GLN A 125 11.92 1.34 2.70
N ILE A 126 12.79 1.26 3.68
CA ILE A 126 13.72 0.14 3.83
C ILE A 126 12.93 -1.14 4.08
N VAL A 127 13.26 -2.21 3.36
CA VAL A 127 12.72 -3.55 3.65
C VAL A 127 13.46 -4.11 4.86
N VAL A 128 12.81 -4.12 6.02
CA VAL A 128 13.43 -4.47 7.30
C VAL A 128 13.65 -5.99 7.41
N PRO A 129 14.90 -6.47 7.53
CA PRO A 129 15.23 -7.88 7.79
C PRO A 129 14.64 -8.39 9.10
N LEU A 130 14.40 -9.70 9.23
CA LEU A 130 13.70 -10.28 10.38
C LEU A 130 14.33 -9.89 11.73
N GLN A 131 15.66 -9.91 11.80
CA GLN A 131 16.43 -9.60 13.01
C GLN A 131 16.30 -8.14 13.48
N GLU A 132 16.08 -7.21 12.56
CA GLU A 132 15.99 -5.77 12.86
C GLU A 132 14.56 -5.32 13.18
N ARG A 133 13.53 -6.13 12.85
CA ARG A 133 12.12 -5.76 13.03
C ARG A 133 11.79 -5.35 14.47
N LYS A 134 12.33 -6.07 15.45
CA LYS A 134 12.09 -5.75 16.86
C LYS A 134 12.62 -4.36 17.21
N GLY A 135 13.83 -4.02 16.78
CA GLY A 135 14.45 -2.71 17.03
C GLY A 135 13.65 -1.58 16.40
N VAL A 136 13.25 -1.74 15.13
CA VAL A 136 12.43 -0.76 14.42
C VAL A 136 11.08 -0.54 15.09
N LEU A 137 10.38 -1.63 15.48
CA LEU A 137 9.06 -1.54 16.09
C LEU A 137 9.08 -0.93 17.49
N THR A 138 10.20 -1.06 18.22
CA THR A 138 10.36 -0.39 19.53
C THR A 138 10.71 1.09 19.42
N ALA A 139 11.18 1.54 18.26
CA ALA A 139 11.54 2.94 18.00
C ALA A 139 10.38 3.76 17.40
N ALA A 140 9.25 3.11 17.08
CA ALA A 140 8.04 3.69 16.53
C ALA A 140 7.08 4.20 17.62
#